data_AF-D6Z616-F1
#
_entry.id   AF-D6Z616-F1
#
_cell.length_a   1.000
_cell.length_b   1.000
_cell.length_c   1.000
_cell.angle_alpha   90.00
_cell.angle_beta   90.00
_cell.angle_gamma   90.00
#
_symmetry.space_group_name_H-M   'P 1'
#
loop_
_entity.id
_entity.type
_entity.pdbx_description
1 polymer ?
#
loop_
_entity_poly.entity_id
_entity_poly.type
_entity_poly.pdbx_seq_one_letter_code
_entity_poly.pdbx_strand_id
1 'polypeptide(L)'
;MNDDEKDKLPPAGSQKQSPTLYRGPDRRAPYPVSRMAPAFDLVDLARQIEDADRLIGTSVGGKLQVIAEQVRQLRRQAHEILDNARRDQELHRARCNFRRLPGHTYHLYRRPDGESYFSMLAPEDWRDGPPHEYAGSWRLEADQSWTPMGQGDESGDSEEQQALLSALLEKR
;
A
#
# COMPACT_ATOMS: atom_id res chain seq x y z
N MET A 1 -18.99 -50.84 -15.64
CA MET A 1 -17.60 -51.23 -15.94
C MET A 1 -16.76 -49.97 -15.94
N ASN A 2 -16.13 -49.49 -14.87
CA ASN A 2 -15.95 -49.87 -13.47
C ASN A 2 -15.86 -48.50 -12.77
N ASP A 3 -16.73 -48.19 -11.82
CA ASP A 3 -16.58 -48.42 -10.38
C ASP A 3 -15.51 -47.54 -9.71
N ASP A 4 -16.02 -46.64 -8.86
CA ASP A 4 -15.46 -46.33 -7.54
C ASP A 4 -14.02 -45.83 -7.46
N GLU A 5 -13.82 -44.54 -7.80
CA GLU A 5 -12.73 -43.76 -7.21
C GLU A 5 -13.13 -43.34 -5.78
N LYS A 6 -13.14 -44.34 -4.88
CA LYS A 6 -13.36 -44.14 -3.44
C LYS A 6 -12.22 -43.34 -2.83
N ASP A 7 -12.56 -42.12 -2.43
CA ASP A 7 -12.37 -41.60 -1.08
C ASP A 7 -11.25 -42.31 -0.28
N LYS A 8 -10.01 -41.88 -0.51
CA LYS A 8 -8.86 -42.31 0.30
C LYS A 8 -8.57 -41.23 1.34
N LEU A 9 -9.44 -41.17 2.34
CA LEU A 9 -9.14 -40.56 3.64
C LEU A 9 -7.76 -41.08 4.10
N PRO A 10 -6.82 -40.22 4.54
CA PRO A 10 -5.59 -40.73 5.12
C PRO A 10 -5.92 -41.56 6.37
N PRO A 11 -5.25 -42.70 6.62
CA PRO A 11 -5.57 -43.54 7.76
C PRO A 11 -5.39 -42.73 9.05
N ALA A 12 -6.47 -42.58 9.80
CA ALA A 12 -6.48 -42.09 11.17
C ALA A 12 -5.73 -43.08 12.07
N GLY A 13 -4.40 -43.05 11.98
CA GLY A 13 -3.50 -43.71 12.91
C GLY A 13 -2.75 -42.63 13.65
N SER A 14 -3.26 -42.19 14.81
CA SER A 14 -2.42 -41.53 15.80
C SER A 14 -1.35 -42.52 16.23
N GLN A 15 -0.22 -42.54 15.51
CA GLN A 15 0.98 -43.19 15.99
C GLN A 15 1.31 -42.50 17.31
N LYS A 16 1.04 -43.19 18.43
CA LYS A 16 1.57 -42.79 19.73
C LYS A 16 3.08 -42.90 19.63
N GLN A 17 3.72 -41.82 19.18
CA GLN A 17 5.16 -41.69 19.25
C GLN A 17 5.52 -41.72 20.73
N SER A 18 6.04 -42.85 21.18
CA SER A 18 6.60 -42.97 22.53
C SER A 18 7.63 -41.85 22.69
N PRO A 19 7.54 -41.00 23.74
CA PRO A 19 8.44 -39.88 23.87
C PRO A 19 9.87 -40.40 23.95
N THR A 20 10.72 -39.90 23.06
CA THR A 20 12.15 -40.24 23.05
C THR A 20 12.75 -39.77 24.37
N LEU A 21 13.06 -40.71 25.26
CA LEU A 21 13.70 -40.41 26.55
C LEU A 21 15.05 -39.74 26.31
N TYR A 22 15.29 -38.64 27.01
CA TYR A 22 16.57 -37.92 26.92
C TYR A 22 17.69 -38.81 27.44
N ARG A 23 18.69 -39.10 26.59
CA ARG A 23 19.85 -39.96 26.92
C ARG A 23 21.14 -39.21 27.21
N GLY A 24 21.08 -37.88 27.40
CA GLY A 24 22.26 -37.07 27.71
C GLY A 24 22.52 -36.96 29.22
N PRO A 25 23.55 -36.19 29.63
CA PRO A 25 23.87 -35.99 31.04
C PRO A 25 22.70 -35.38 31.83
N ASP A 26 22.45 -35.90 33.03
CA ASP A 26 21.38 -35.53 33.96
C ASP A 26 21.12 -34.02 34.12
N ARG A 27 22.19 -33.22 34.20
CA ARG A 27 22.12 -31.75 34.32
C ARG A 27 21.52 -31.01 33.11
N ARG A 28 21.33 -31.71 31.99
CA ARG A 28 20.75 -31.18 30.74
C ARG A 28 19.41 -31.83 30.42
N ALA A 29 18.89 -32.68 31.30
CA ALA A 29 17.59 -33.29 31.13
C ALA A 29 16.48 -32.21 31.17
N PRO A 30 15.48 -32.27 30.29
CA PRO A 30 14.37 -31.31 30.26
C PRO A 30 13.33 -31.54 31.36
N TYR A 31 13.56 -32.53 32.23
CA TYR A 31 12.72 -32.90 33.37
C TYR A 31 13.63 -33.19 34.57
N PRO A 32 13.15 -33.04 35.82
CA PRO A 32 13.98 -33.32 36.98
C PRO A 32 14.32 -34.80 37.07
N VAL A 33 15.60 -35.06 37.29
CA VAL A 33 16.17 -36.41 37.46
C VAL A 33 16.64 -36.68 38.89
N SER A 34 16.42 -35.72 39.81
CA SER A 34 16.80 -35.81 41.23
C SER A 34 15.62 -35.51 42.15
N ARG A 35 15.61 -36.15 43.33
CA ARG A 35 14.61 -35.94 44.39
C ARG A 35 14.70 -34.57 45.07
N MET A 36 15.84 -33.88 44.94
CA MET A 36 16.03 -32.51 45.44
C MET A 36 15.79 -31.44 44.37
N ALA A 37 15.44 -31.84 43.14
CA ALA A 37 15.07 -30.88 42.13
C ALA A 37 13.74 -30.21 42.51
N PRO A 38 13.52 -28.93 42.13
CA PRO A 38 12.24 -28.28 42.33
C PRO A 38 11.12 -29.11 41.69
N ALA A 39 10.01 -29.27 42.41
CA ALA A 39 8.81 -29.89 41.85
C ALA A 39 8.34 -29.03 40.68
N PHE A 40 8.24 -29.61 39.48
CA PHE A 40 7.58 -28.96 38.36
C PHE A 40 6.08 -29.13 38.56
N ASP A 41 5.36 -28.03 38.75
CA ASP A 41 3.90 -28.06 38.77
C ASP A 41 3.39 -28.01 37.33
N LEU A 42 2.59 -29.00 36.93
CA LEU A 42 1.91 -28.98 35.63
C LEU A 42 1.05 -27.72 35.49
N VAL A 43 0.55 -27.19 36.60
CA VAL A 43 -0.20 -25.94 36.64
C VAL A 43 0.68 -24.73 36.30
N ASP A 44 1.94 -24.69 36.75
CA ASP A 44 2.86 -23.61 36.43
C ASP A 44 3.29 -23.64 34.97
N LEU A 45 3.50 -24.84 34.40
CA LEU A 45 3.76 -24.98 32.96
C LEU A 45 2.56 -24.53 32.13
N ALA A 46 1.35 -24.93 32.51
CA ALA A 46 0.14 -24.51 31.83
C ALA A 46 -0.03 -22.99 31.88
N ARG A 47 0.23 -22.36 33.03
CA ARG A 47 0.22 -20.90 33.20
C ARG A 47 1.25 -20.22 32.30
N GLN A 48 2.47 -20.76 32.20
CA GLN A 48 3.50 -20.22 31.33
C GLN A 48 3.11 -20.30 29.84
N ILE A 49 2.49 -21.40 29.41
CA ILE A 49 2.01 -21.55 28.03
C ILE A 49 0.89 -20.54 27.76
N GLU A 50 -0.05 -20.38 28.68
CA GLU A 50 -1.15 -19.41 28.57
C GLU A 50 -0.61 -17.97 28.47
N ASP A 51 0.36 -17.60 29.31
CA ASP A 51 1.01 -16.29 29.27
C ASP A 51 1.73 -16.06 27.93
N ALA A 52 2.44 -17.07 27.42
CA ALA A 52 3.10 -17.01 26.13
C ALA A 52 2.11 -16.82 24.98
N ASP A 53 1.02 -17.60 24.96
CA ASP A 53 -0.03 -17.50 23.94
C ASP A 53 -0.71 -16.12 23.97
N ARG A 54 -0.94 -15.57 25.17
CA ARG A 54 -1.48 -14.21 25.34
C ARG A 54 -0.55 -13.16 24.74
N LEU A 55 0.75 -13.22 25.04
CA LEU A 55 1.74 -12.29 24.50
C LEU A 55 1.92 -12.41 22.98
N ILE A 56 1.85 -13.64 22.46
CA ILE A 56 1.87 -13.88 21.02
C ILE A 56 0.62 -13.27 20.39
N GLY A 57 -0.56 -13.47 20.98
CA GLY A 57 -1.82 -12.90 20.50
C GLY A 57 -1.78 -11.37 20.41
N THR A 58 -1.27 -10.69 21.45
CA THR A 58 -1.14 -9.22 21.44
C THR A 58 -0.10 -8.75 20.43
N SER A 59 1.06 -9.40 20.36
CA SER A 59 2.13 -9.07 19.40
C SER A 59 1.68 -9.25 17.95
N VAL A 60 1.03 -10.37 17.64
CA VAL A 60 0.50 -10.67 16.31
C VAL A 60 -0.60 -9.69 15.93
N GLY A 61 -1.53 -9.38 16.85
CA GLY A 61 -2.58 -8.39 16.63
C GLY A 61 -2.00 -7.02 16.23
N GLY A 62 -0.99 -6.53 16.97
CA GLY A 62 -0.32 -5.27 16.65
C GLY A 62 0.39 -5.29 15.29
N LYS A 63 1.09 -6.38 14.96
CA LYS A 63 1.75 -6.53 13.64
C LYS A 63 0.76 -6.56 12.49
N LEU A 64 -0.34 -7.30 12.64
CA LEU A 64 -1.41 -7.36 11.63
C LEU A 64 -2.10 -6.00 11.46
N GLN A 65 -2.24 -5.21 12.52
CA GLN A 65 -2.77 -3.86 12.43
C GLN A 65 -1.87 -2.94 11.59
N VAL A 66 -0.54 -3.02 11.77
CA VAL A 66 0.42 -2.26 10.94
C VAL A 66 0.30 -2.66 9.47
N ILE A 67 0.27 -3.97 9.18
CA ILE A 67 0.12 -4.48 7.81
C ILE A 67 -1.21 -4.00 7.21
N ALA A 68 -2.30 -4.04 7.97
CA ALA A 68 -3.60 -3.58 7.50
C ALA A 68 -3.58 -2.09 7.12
N GLU A 69 -2.89 -1.25 7.88
CA GLU A 69 -2.74 0.17 7.55
C GLU A 69 -1.89 0.38 6.30
N GLN A 70 -0.79 -0.34 6.15
CA GLN A 70 0.03 -0.30 4.94
C GLN A 70 -0.78 -0.71 3.69
N VAL A 71 -1.61 -1.75 3.80
CA VAL A 71 -2.50 -2.16 2.69
C VAL A 71 -3.50 -1.06 2.34
N ARG A 72 -4.04 -0.34 3.33
CA ARG A 72 -4.94 0.80 3.08
C ARG A 72 -4.21 1.94 2.38
N GLN A 73 -3.00 2.26 2.81
CA GLN A 73 -2.15 3.26 2.16
C GLN A 73 -1.88 2.91 0.71
N LEU A 74 -1.43 1.68 0.44
CA LEU A 74 -1.18 1.19 -0.91
C LEU A 74 -2.45 1.24 -1.79
N ARG A 75 -3.61 0.93 -1.22
CA ARG A 75 -4.89 1.08 -1.93
C ARG A 75 -5.15 2.54 -2.30
N ARG A 76 -4.98 3.50 -1.39
CA ARG A 76 -5.18 4.93 -1.70
C ARG A 76 -4.26 5.39 -2.83
N GLN A 77 -2.96 5.08 -2.72
CA GLN A 77 -1.98 5.40 -3.75
C GLN A 77 -2.35 4.78 -5.11
N ALA A 78 -2.84 3.53 -5.13
CA ALA A 78 -3.28 2.90 -6.36
C ALA A 78 -4.48 3.63 -6.99
N HIS A 79 -5.45 4.11 -6.20
CA HIS A 79 -6.57 4.89 -6.72
C HIS A 79 -6.10 6.24 -7.29
N GLU A 80 -5.22 6.94 -6.59
CA GLU A 80 -4.63 8.21 -7.06
C GLU A 80 -3.91 8.03 -8.41
N ILE A 81 -3.10 6.97 -8.55
CA ILE A 81 -2.42 6.65 -9.81
C ILE A 81 -3.43 6.38 -10.94
N LEU A 82 -4.51 5.67 -10.67
CA LEU A 82 -5.55 5.38 -11.66
C LEU A 82 -6.32 6.63 -12.09
N ASP A 83 -6.65 7.51 -11.14
CA ASP A 83 -7.34 8.77 -11.42
C ASP A 83 -6.44 9.71 -12.23
N ASN A 84 -5.15 9.77 -11.89
CA ASN A 84 -4.16 10.52 -12.66
C ASN A 84 -4.04 9.97 -14.08
N ALA A 85 -3.89 8.66 -14.24
CA ALA A 85 -3.80 8.03 -15.55
C ALA A 85 -5.08 8.26 -16.39
N ARG A 86 -6.26 8.25 -15.77
CA ARG A 86 -7.52 8.56 -16.44
C ARG A 86 -7.54 10.01 -16.92
N ARG A 87 -7.19 10.96 -16.05
CA ARG A 87 -7.11 12.38 -16.39
C ARG A 87 -6.14 12.61 -17.55
N ASP A 88 -4.96 12.01 -17.48
CA ASP A 88 -3.95 12.12 -18.54
C ASP A 88 -4.48 11.57 -19.87
N GLN A 89 -5.18 10.43 -19.85
CA GLN A 89 -5.82 9.89 -21.05
C GLN A 89 -6.90 10.83 -21.62
N GLU A 90 -7.72 11.44 -20.77
CA GLU A 90 -8.73 12.41 -21.18
C GLU A 90 -8.09 13.65 -21.83
N LEU A 91 -7.00 14.17 -21.26
CA LEU A 91 -6.22 15.28 -21.82
C LEU A 91 -5.53 14.86 -23.13
N HIS A 92 -4.98 13.65 -23.22
CA HIS A 92 -4.42 13.12 -24.46
C HIS A 92 -5.45 13.02 -25.59
N ARG A 93 -6.71 12.72 -25.27
CA ARG A 93 -7.82 12.67 -26.24
C ARG A 93 -8.31 14.04 -26.71
N ALA A 94 -8.05 15.12 -25.98
CA ALA A 94 -8.46 16.46 -26.38
C ALA A 94 -7.91 16.84 -27.77
N ARG A 95 -8.69 17.58 -28.58
CA ARG A 95 -8.23 17.95 -29.93
C ARG A 95 -7.02 18.87 -29.87
N CYS A 96 -6.10 18.69 -30.81
CA CYS A 96 -4.87 19.46 -30.87
C CYS A 96 -4.47 19.65 -32.33
N ASN A 97 -4.30 20.91 -32.76
CA ASN A 97 -3.91 21.25 -34.13
C ASN A 97 -2.38 21.30 -34.33
N PHE A 98 -1.61 21.08 -33.27
CA PHE A 98 -0.15 21.10 -33.27
C PHE A 98 0.40 19.81 -32.66
N ARG A 99 1.69 19.53 -32.90
CA ARG A 99 2.39 18.44 -32.23
C ARG A 99 2.73 18.87 -30.80
N ARG A 100 2.32 18.06 -29.83
CA ARG A 100 2.65 18.28 -28.41
C ARG A 100 4.11 17.90 -28.16
N LEU A 101 4.84 18.77 -27.47
CA LEU A 101 6.24 18.61 -27.12
C LEU A 101 6.34 18.64 -25.57
N PRO A 102 7.03 17.66 -24.96
CA PRO A 102 7.29 17.70 -23.53
C PRO A 102 8.04 18.98 -23.10
N GLY A 103 7.76 19.46 -21.89
CA GLY A 103 8.31 20.68 -21.31
C GLY A 103 7.51 21.96 -21.61
N HIS A 104 6.50 21.89 -22.49
CA HIS A 104 5.66 23.05 -22.82
C HIS A 104 4.34 23.06 -22.04
N THR A 105 3.85 24.27 -21.78
CA THR A 105 2.54 24.51 -21.19
C THR A 105 1.50 24.68 -22.29
N TYR A 106 0.35 24.05 -22.07
CA TYR A 106 -0.80 24.08 -22.96
C TYR A 106 -2.05 24.44 -22.17
N HIS A 107 -2.94 25.21 -22.80
CA HIS A 107 -4.15 25.73 -22.20
C HIS A 107 -5.36 25.01 -22.80
N LEU A 108 -6.20 24.38 -21.98
CA LEU A 108 -7.39 23.67 -22.46
C LEU A 108 -8.57 24.61 -22.49
N TYR A 109 -9.32 24.54 -23.59
CA TYR A 109 -10.54 25.29 -23.78
C TYR A 109 -11.67 24.34 -24.17
N ARG A 110 -12.91 24.68 -23.81
CA ARG A 110 -14.11 23.89 -24.11
C ARG A 110 -15.02 24.64 -25.09
N ARG A 111 -15.34 23.99 -26.20
CA ARG A 111 -16.30 24.50 -27.19
C ARG A 111 -17.73 24.40 -26.67
N PRO A 112 -18.67 25.20 -27.20
CA PRO A 112 -20.10 25.08 -26.89
C PRO A 112 -20.65 23.67 -27.15
N ASP A 113 -20.08 22.97 -28.15
CA ASP A 113 -20.45 21.60 -28.52
C ASP A 113 -19.97 20.53 -27.51
N GLY A 114 -19.24 20.94 -26.47
CA GLY A 114 -18.68 20.07 -25.43
C GLY A 114 -17.30 19.47 -25.75
N GLU A 115 -16.77 19.66 -26.97
CA GLU A 115 -15.42 19.23 -27.31
C GLU A 115 -14.34 20.08 -26.63
N SER A 116 -13.36 19.42 -26.00
CA SER A 116 -12.18 20.07 -25.40
C SER A 116 -11.00 20.08 -26.39
N TYR A 117 -10.26 21.19 -26.45
CA TYR A 117 -9.07 21.32 -27.29
C TYR A 117 -7.96 22.13 -26.60
N PHE A 118 -6.71 21.86 -26.98
CA PHE A 118 -5.55 22.60 -26.47
C PHE A 118 -5.15 23.76 -27.39
N SER A 119 -4.70 24.84 -26.76
CA SER A 119 -4.01 25.98 -27.38
C SER A 119 -2.69 26.26 -26.67
N MET A 120 -1.76 26.92 -27.37
CA MET A 120 -0.53 27.45 -26.77
C MET A 120 -0.72 28.86 -26.18
N LEU A 121 -1.87 29.50 -26.42
CA LEU A 121 -2.17 30.85 -25.93
C LEU A 121 -2.94 30.77 -24.61
N ALA A 122 -2.45 31.50 -23.60
CA ALA A 122 -3.15 31.69 -22.34
C ALA A 122 -4.38 32.59 -22.55
N PRO A 123 -5.39 32.57 -21.65
CA PRO A 123 -6.58 33.41 -21.76
C PRO A 123 -6.26 34.91 -21.93
N GLU A 124 -5.15 35.36 -21.34
CA GLU A 124 -4.67 36.75 -21.34
C GLU A 124 -3.97 37.14 -22.65
N ASP A 125 -3.45 36.16 -23.39
CA ASP A 125 -2.73 36.40 -24.65
C ASP A 125 -3.66 36.59 -25.86
N TRP A 126 -4.97 36.39 -25.67
CA TRP A 126 -5.97 36.60 -26.71
C TRP A 126 -6.31 38.09 -26.84
N ARG A 127 -6.15 38.64 -28.05
CA ARG A 127 -6.39 40.07 -28.33
C ARG A 127 -7.83 40.51 -28.05
N ASP A 128 -8.80 39.69 -28.41
CA ASP A 128 -10.24 39.96 -28.23
C ASP A 128 -10.88 39.07 -27.14
N GLY A 129 -10.03 38.52 -26.25
CA GLY A 129 -10.43 37.52 -25.26
C GLY A 129 -10.48 36.09 -25.82
N PRO A 130 -10.48 35.07 -24.95
CA PRO A 130 -10.48 33.68 -25.37
C PRO A 130 -11.79 33.34 -26.11
N PRO A 131 -11.72 32.63 -27.25
CA PRO A 131 -12.91 32.32 -28.05
C PRO A 131 -13.88 31.36 -27.36
N HIS A 132 -13.40 30.62 -26.37
CA HIS A 132 -14.08 29.50 -25.73
C HIS A 132 -13.78 29.48 -24.22
N GLU A 133 -14.59 28.74 -23.44
CA GLU A 133 -14.43 28.66 -21.99
C GLU A 133 -13.07 28.06 -21.64
N TYR A 134 -12.33 28.75 -20.77
CA TYR A 134 -11.03 28.29 -20.29
C TYR A 134 -11.20 27.26 -19.17
N ALA A 135 -10.66 26.06 -19.38
CA ALA A 135 -10.78 24.96 -18.43
C ALA A 135 -9.52 24.78 -17.55
N GLY A 136 -8.38 25.34 -17.95
CA GLY A 136 -7.14 25.27 -17.17
C GLY A 136 -5.86 25.32 -18.01
N SER A 137 -4.73 25.23 -17.32
CA SER A 137 -3.40 25.13 -17.92
C SER A 137 -2.73 23.86 -17.45
N TRP A 138 -2.05 23.15 -18.34
CA TRP A 138 -1.29 21.95 -18.03
C TRP A 138 0.07 21.97 -18.72
N ARG A 139 1.10 21.49 -18.03
CA ARG A 139 2.42 21.23 -18.60
C ARG A 139 2.52 19.77 -18.97
N LEU A 140 2.96 19.50 -20.20
CA LEU A 140 3.25 18.12 -20.62
C LEU A 140 4.64 17.73 -20.14
N GLU A 141 4.75 16.70 -19.32
CA GLU A 141 6.02 16.21 -18.79
C GLU A 141 6.72 15.22 -19.74
N ALA A 142 7.98 14.91 -19.44
CA ALA A 142 8.80 13.98 -20.24
C ALA A 142 8.23 12.55 -20.27
N ASP A 143 7.53 12.14 -19.21
CA ASP A 143 6.88 10.84 -19.07
C ASP A 143 5.46 10.81 -19.66
N GLN A 144 5.04 11.86 -20.38
CA GLN A 144 3.70 12.06 -20.95
C GLN A 144 2.59 12.29 -19.93
N SER A 145 2.90 12.50 -18.65
CA SER A 145 1.92 12.97 -17.67
C SER A 145 1.61 14.46 -17.84
N TRP A 146 0.47 14.88 -17.32
CA TRP A 146 0.05 16.28 -17.34
C TRP A 146 0.06 16.90 -15.93
N THR A 147 0.93 17.87 -15.72
CA THR A 147 0.97 18.64 -14.46
C THR A 147 0.06 19.86 -14.59
N PRO A 148 -0.97 20.03 -13.74
CA PRO A 148 -1.79 21.25 -13.75
C PRO A 148 -0.94 22.47 -13.32
N MET A 149 -1.02 23.55 -14.08
CA MET A 149 -0.28 24.80 -13.85
C MET A 149 -1.16 25.91 -13.26
N GLY A 150 -2.47 25.68 -13.12
CA GLY A 150 -3.46 26.72 -12.81
C GLY A 150 -4.70 26.18 -12.12
N GLN A 151 -4.51 25.65 -10.92
CA GLN A 151 -5.47 25.66 -9.82
C GLN A 151 -4.65 25.39 -8.56
N GLY A 152 -4.41 26.44 -7.77
CA GLY A 152 -3.83 26.27 -6.44
C GLY A 152 -4.83 25.52 -5.60
N ASP A 153 -4.48 24.29 -5.22
CA ASP A 153 -4.98 23.57 -4.03
C ASP A 153 -4.18 22.28 -3.76
N GLU A 154 -2.88 22.22 -4.07
CA GLU A 154 -1.98 21.12 -3.59
C GLU A 154 -0.55 21.60 -3.23
N SER A 155 -0.32 22.91 -3.16
CA SER A 155 0.99 23.47 -2.74
C SER A 155 1.14 23.58 -1.22
N GLY A 156 0.06 23.45 -0.45
CA GLY A 156 0.11 23.41 1.02
C GLY A 156 0.67 22.08 1.54
N ASP A 157 0.22 20.97 0.97
CA ASP A 157 0.62 19.63 1.43
C ASP A 157 2.09 19.34 1.11
N SER A 158 2.61 19.82 -0.01
CA SER A 158 4.00 19.55 -0.41
C SER A 158 5.02 20.28 0.48
N GLU A 159 4.77 21.55 0.82
CA GLU A 159 5.66 22.33 1.71
C GLU A 159 5.56 21.84 3.16
N GLU A 160 4.36 21.50 3.64
CA GLU A 160 4.16 20.92 4.98
C GLU A 160 4.77 19.51 5.09
N GLN A 161 4.62 18.67 4.07
CA GLN A 161 5.27 17.34 4.04
C GLN A 161 6.79 17.46 3.96
N GLN A 162 7.32 18.41 3.19
CA GLN A 162 8.77 18.67 3.13
C GLN A 162 9.31 19.20 4.47
N ALA A 163 8.58 20.10 5.14
CA ALA A 163 8.92 20.61 6.46
C ALA A 163 8.83 19.52 7.54
N LEU A 164 7.85 18.60 7.44
CA LEU A 164 7.71 17.46 8.34
C LEU A 164 8.85 16.45 8.14
N LEU A 165 9.22 16.17 6.88
CA LEU A 165 10.32 15.29 6.52
C LEU A 165 11.67 15.84 7.00
N SER A 166 11.92 17.14 6.82
CA SER A 166 13.14 17.77 7.33
C SER A 166 13.20 17.74 8.85
N ALA A 167 12.10 18.03 9.55
CA ALA A 167 12.01 17.98 11.01
C ALA A 167 12.22 16.56 11.58
N LEU A 168 11.77 15.52 10.86
CA LEU A 168 12.01 14.12 11.24
C LEU A 168 13.46 13.69 11.03
N LEU A 169 14.14 14.22 10.02
CA LEU A 169 15.56 13.94 9.74
C LEU A 169 16.50 14.69 10.67
N GLU A 170 16.12 15.87 11.18
CA GLU A 170 16.91 16.64 12.16
C GLU A 170 16.86 16.09 13.60
N LYS A 171 15.86 15.28 13.95
CA LYS A 171 15.65 14.75 15.31
C LYS A 171 16.40 13.43 15.63
N ARG A 172 17.55 13.19 15.00
CA ARG A 172 18.38 11.99 15.28
C ARG A 172 19.63 12.29 16.09
#